data_AF-A0A0K6SAA8-F1
#
_entry.id   AF-A0A0K6SAA8-F1
#
_cell.length_a   1.000
_cell.length_b   1.000
_cell.length_c   1.000
_cell.angle_alpha   90.00
_cell.angle_beta   90.00
_cell.angle_gamma   90.00
#
_symmetry.space_group_name_H-M   'P 1'
#
loop_
_entity.id
_entity.type
_entity.pdbx_description
1 polymer ?
#
loop_
_entity_poly.entity_id
_entity_poly.type
_entity_poly.pdbx_seq_one_letter_code
_entity_poly.pdbx_strand_id
1 'polypeptide(L)'
;MTLFHNLVISTCLLVCVAVGLNPPEANPQPNPPSWPPSVRVFNPDDPIEQIQSAVDAAFEINGGDGDKGQFSTARFAFLFTPGTYPVDVPVGYYTHIMGLGLSPDDTVISGPKGVHCEEGTKRFDVGALNTFWRAAENFRSTSRFNWFGGETGMLWAVSQASPLRRVNVDGDLLLFQAAEQDNEITIDNSTALVYEDENGVLVAGYS
;
A
#
# COMPACT_ATOMS: atom_id res chain seq x y z
N MET A 1 -85.36 -4.25 -21.52
CA MET A 1 -84.46 -3.40 -22.32
C MET A 1 -83.03 -3.77 -21.97
N THR A 2 -82.24 -4.04 -23.02
CA THR A 2 -80.75 -4.18 -23.07
C THR A 2 -80.13 -5.30 -22.21
N LEU A 3 -79.67 -6.44 -22.77
CA LEU A 3 -78.42 -6.63 -23.54
C LEU A 3 -77.19 -6.35 -22.64
N PHE A 4 -76.12 -7.15 -22.50
CA PHE A 4 -75.45 -8.10 -23.38
C PHE A 4 -74.14 -8.58 -22.71
N HIS A 5 -73.61 -9.74 -23.12
CA HIS A 5 -72.18 -10.15 -23.22
C HIS A 5 -71.37 -10.76 -22.05
N ASN A 6 -71.08 -12.05 -22.28
CA ASN A 6 -69.92 -12.88 -21.93
C ASN A 6 -68.63 -12.18 -21.47
N LEU A 7 -68.02 -12.69 -20.40
CA LEU A 7 -66.57 -12.62 -20.18
C LEU A 7 -66.03 -14.03 -19.87
N VAL A 8 -65.11 -14.48 -20.71
CA VAL A 8 -64.46 -15.79 -20.70
C VAL A 8 -63.50 -15.88 -19.52
N ILE A 9 -63.61 -16.95 -18.73
CA ILE A 9 -62.62 -17.34 -17.71
C ILE A 9 -61.41 -17.92 -18.46
N SER A 10 -60.31 -17.18 -18.49
CA SER A 10 -59.02 -17.66 -19.00
C SER A 10 -58.12 -18.01 -17.81
N THR A 11 -58.12 -19.29 -17.43
CA THR A 11 -57.19 -19.83 -16.44
C THR A 11 -55.83 -20.03 -17.13
N CYS A 12 -54.90 -19.11 -16.90
CA CYS A 12 -53.51 -19.29 -17.28
C CYS A 12 -52.87 -20.26 -16.27
N LEU A 13 -52.73 -21.54 -16.67
CA LEU A 13 -52.00 -22.54 -15.89
C LEU A 13 -50.50 -22.27 -16.05
N LEU A 14 -49.88 -21.67 -15.03
CA LEU A 14 -48.43 -21.49 -14.99
C LEU A 14 -47.80 -22.85 -14.66
N VAL A 15 -47.25 -23.52 -15.68
CA VAL A 15 -46.40 -24.71 -15.48
C VAL A 15 -45.02 -24.19 -15.08
N CYS A 16 -44.71 -24.26 -13.78
CA CYS A 16 -43.35 -24.09 -13.30
C CYS A 16 -42.52 -25.31 -13.74
N VAL A 17 -41.80 -25.20 -14.85
CA VAL A 17 -40.70 -26.11 -15.14
C VAL A 17 -39.59 -25.79 -14.15
N ALA A 18 -39.41 -26.66 -13.15
CA ALA A 18 -38.24 -26.64 -12.30
C ALA A 18 -37.02 -27.04 -13.15
N VAL A 19 -36.40 -26.06 -13.80
CA VAL A 19 -35.05 -26.23 -14.34
C VAL A 19 -34.16 -26.37 -13.10
N GLY A 20 -33.60 -27.55 -12.89
CA GLY A 20 -32.59 -27.78 -11.87
C GLY A 20 -31.39 -26.90 -12.17
N LEU A 21 -31.37 -25.69 -11.63
CA LEU A 21 -30.18 -24.87 -11.56
C LEU A 21 -29.29 -25.52 -10.49
N ASN A 22 -28.44 -26.45 -10.92
CA ASN A 22 -27.29 -26.80 -10.09
C ASN A 22 -26.54 -25.48 -9.84
N PRO A 23 -26.27 -25.11 -8.58
CA PRO A 23 -25.40 -23.98 -8.32
C PRO A 23 -24.08 -24.25 -9.04
N PRO A 24 -23.46 -23.24 -9.67
CA PRO A 24 -22.13 -23.43 -10.25
C PRO A 24 -21.24 -23.99 -9.15
N GLU A 25 -20.63 -25.15 -9.40
CA GLU A 25 -19.61 -25.70 -8.51
C GLU A 25 -18.61 -24.59 -8.26
N ALA A 26 -18.46 -24.21 -6.99
CA ALA A 26 -17.50 -23.19 -6.60
C ALA A 26 -16.12 -23.71 -7.03
N ASN A 27 -15.58 -23.16 -8.12
CA ASN A 27 -14.22 -23.47 -8.55
C ASN A 27 -13.31 -23.04 -7.40
N PRO A 28 -12.71 -23.98 -6.64
CA PRO A 28 -11.94 -23.61 -5.47
C PRO A 28 -10.77 -22.77 -5.97
N GLN A 29 -10.74 -21.48 -5.61
CA GLN A 29 -9.59 -20.64 -5.90
C GLN A 29 -8.40 -21.21 -5.13
N PRO A 30 -7.20 -21.28 -5.75
CA PRO A 30 -6.01 -21.70 -5.03
C PRO A 30 -5.84 -20.88 -3.76
N ASN A 31 -5.57 -21.56 -2.64
CA ASN A 31 -5.19 -20.93 -1.38
C ASN A 31 -3.84 -21.52 -0.94
N PRO A 32 -2.73 -20.79 -1.08
CA PRO A 32 -2.66 -19.39 -1.48
C PRO A 32 -2.98 -19.19 -2.98
N PRO A 33 -3.44 -17.98 -3.38
CA PRO A 33 -3.63 -17.62 -4.78
C PRO A 33 -2.33 -17.74 -5.58
N SER A 34 -2.45 -17.95 -6.89
CA SER A 34 -1.32 -17.82 -7.80
C SER A 34 -1.09 -16.34 -8.11
N TRP A 35 0.06 -15.81 -7.69
CA TRP A 35 0.41 -14.41 -7.84
C TRP A 35 1.28 -14.18 -9.08
N PRO A 36 1.12 -13.04 -9.81
CA PRO A 36 2.06 -12.66 -10.85
C PRO A 36 3.44 -12.37 -10.26
N PRO A 37 4.54 -12.40 -11.04
CA PRO A 37 5.90 -12.18 -10.51
C PRO A 37 6.12 -10.85 -9.81
N SER A 38 5.27 -9.85 -10.09
CA SER A 38 5.33 -8.54 -9.46
C SER A 38 4.69 -8.48 -8.07
N VAL A 39 4.03 -9.56 -7.64
CA VAL A 39 3.49 -9.74 -6.30
C VAL A 39 4.35 -10.79 -5.62
N ARG A 40 5.07 -10.40 -4.57
CA ARG A 40 6.02 -11.26 -3.86
C ARG A 40 5.59 -11.42 -2.42
N VAL A 41 5.51 -12.66 -1.96
CA VAL A 41 5.29 -13.01 -0.56
C VAL A 41 6.62 -13.46 0.02
N PHE A 42 7.08 -12.80 1.07
CA PHE A 42 8.35 -13.08 1.73
C PHE A 42 8.12 -13.74 3.10
N ASN A 43 8.91 -14.75 3.40
CA ASN A 43 8.99 -15.39 4.71
C ASN A 43 10.21 -14.88 5.48
N PRO A 44 10.18 -14.85 6.82
CA PRO A 44 11.33 -14.40 7.62
C PRO A 44 12.57 -15.28 7.43
N ASP A 45 12.40 -16.53 6.98
CA ASP A 45 13.48 -17.45 6.68
C ASP A 45 14.04 -17.31 5.24
N ASP A 46 13.41 -16.48 4.39
CA ASP A 46 13.94 -16.22 3.05
C ASP A 46 15.29 -15.50 3.15
N PRO A 47 16.27 -15.80 2.27
CA PRO A 47 17.55 -15.09 2.31
C PRO A 47 17.35 -13.59 2.12
N ILE A 48 17.89 -12.79 3.05
CA ILE A 48 17.77 -11.31 3.07
C ILE A 48 18.13 -10.71 1.71
N GLU A 49 19.19 -11.20 1.07
CA GLU A 49 19.65 -10.75 -0.24
C GLU A 49 18.59 -10.93 -1.35
N GLN A 50 17.77 -11.98 -1.28
CA GLN A 50 16.70 -12.22 -2.24
C GLN A 50 15.52 -11.28 -2.03
N ILE A 51 15.21 -10.95 -0.78
CA ILE A 51 14.18 -9.97 -0.44
C ILE A 51 14.63 -8.58 -0.92
N GLN A 52 15.84 -8.18 -0.52
CA GLN A 52 16.40 -6.88 -0.88
C GLN A 52 16.52 -6.72 -2.40
N SER A 53 17.04 -7.72 -3.10
CA SER A 53 17.16 -7.67 -4.56
C SER A 53 15.81 -7.52 -5.27
N ALA A 54 14.75 -8.17 -4.76
CA ALA A 54 13.42 -8.04 -5.34
C ALA A 54 12.84 -6.63 -5.16
N VAL A 55 13.06 -6.03 -3.99
CA VAL A 55 12.63 -4.67 -3.69
C VAL A 55 13.43 -3.65 -4.51
N ASP A 56 14.75 -3.79 -4.54
CA ASP A 56 15.64 -2.89 -5.29
C ASP A 56 15.32 -2.91 -6.79
N ALA A 57 15.03 -4.09 -7.35
CA ALA A 57 14.65 -4.21 -8.76
C ALA A 57 13.33 -3.49 -9.09
N ALA A 58 12.34 -3.53 -8.19
CA ALA A 58 11.11 -2.76 -8.37
C ALA A 58 11.35 -1.26 -8.22
N PHE A 59 12.16 -0.86 -7.24
CA PHE A 59 12.53 0.54 -7.03
C PHE A 59 13.35 1.09 -8.20
N GLU A 60 14.19 0.29 -8.85
CA GLU A 60 14.91 0.69 -10.05
C GLU A 60 13.96 1.02 -11.22
N ILE A 61 12.80 0.37 -11.30
CA ILE A 61 11.81 0.61 -12.36
C ILE A 61 10.91 1.79 -12.01
N ASN A 62 10.48 1.88 -10.76
CA ASN A 62 9.39 2.76 -10.34
C ASN A 62 9.78 3.82 -9.29
N GLY A 63 11.05 4.00 -8.96
CA GLY A 63 11.47 4.98 -7.97
C GLY A 63 12.90 5.47 -8.17
N GLY A 64 13.41 6.21 -7.18
CA GLY A 64 14.69 6.90 -7.28
C GLY A 64 14.57 8.26 -7.94
N ASP A 65 15.72 8.88 -8.20
CA ASP A 65 15.83 10.26 -8.67
C ASP A 65 15.21 10.50 -10.07
N GLY A 66 14.64 11.69 -10.26
CA GLY A 66 14.09 12.16 -11.53
C GLY A 66 12.68 11.65 -11.87
N ASP A 67 11.81 11.43 -10.88
CA ASP A 67 10.42 10.96 -11.08
C ASP A 67 10.33 9.63 -11.86
N LYS A 68 11.34 8.78 -11.70
CA LYS A 68 11.44 7.53 -12.46
C LYS A 68 10.24 6.64 -12.18
N GLY A 69 9.50 6.33 -13.24
CA GLY A 69 8.32 5.48 -13.20
C GLY A 69 7.02 6.18 -12.79
N GLN A 70 6.98 7.52 -12.72
CA GLN A 70 5.75 8.28 -12.47
C GLN A 70 4.59 7.86 -13.38
N PHE A 71 4.87 7.57 -14.66
CA PHE A 71 3.87 7.10 -15.64
C PHE A 71 4.08 5.64 -16.06
N SER A 72 4.76 4.85 -15.23
CA SER A 72 5.00 3.44 -15.50
C SER A 72 3.72 2.60 -15.46
N THR A 73 3.65 1.60 -16.32
CA THR A 73 2.62 0.56 -16.27
C THR A 73 2.96 -0.58 -15.32
N ALA A 74 4.19 -0.65 -14.81
CA ALA A 74 4.62 -1.66 -13.85
C ALA A 74 3.97 -1.43 -12.47
N ARG A 75 3.54 -2.51 -11.83
CA ARG A 75 2.81 -2.52 -10.54
C ARG A 75 3.46 -3.56 -9.65
N PHE A 76 3.80 -3.21 -8.42
CA PHE A 76 4.49 -4.11 -7.49
C PHE A 76 3.75 -4.22 -6.16
N ALA A 77 3.74 -5.42 -5.58
CA ALA A 77 3.28 -5.64 -4.22
C ALA A 77 4.25 -6.55 -3.47
N PHE A 78 4.64 -6.13 -2.26
CA PHE A 78 5.53 -6.86 -1.38
C PHE A 78 4.80 -7.18 -0.08
N LEU A 79 4.57 -8.48 0.14
CA LEU A 79 3.78 -8.99 1.24
C LEU A 79 4.71 -9.75 2.19
N PHE A 80 4.76 -9.34 3.44
CA PHE A 80 5.64 -9.89 4.45
C PHE A 80 4.81 -10.73 5.43
N THR A 81 5.10 -12.02 5.55
CA THR A 81 4.46 -12.86 6.57
C THR A 81 4.86 -12.41 7.99
N PRO A 82 4.19 -12.89 9.05
CA PRO A 82 4.61 -12.57 10.41
C PRO A 82 6.07 -12.98 10.67
N GLY A 83 6.86 -12.06 11.23
CA GLY A 83 8.29 -12.23 11.41
C GLY A 83 9.06 -10.90 11.46
N THR A 84 10.38 -11.00 11.53
CA THR A 84 11.29 -9.84 11.53
C THR A 84 12.18 -9.85 10.30
N TYR A 85 12.23 -8.73 9.59
CA TYR A 85 12.94 -8.58 8.33
C TYR A 85 13.97 -7.45 8.44
N PRO A 86 15.27 -7.75 8.47
CA PRO A 86 16.33 -6.74 8.52
C PRO A 86 16.64 -6.21 7.11
N VAL A 87 15.64 -5.63 6.45
CA VAL A 87 15.71 -5.11 5.08
C VAL A 87 15.29 -3.65 5.01
N ASP A 88 15.84 -2.93 4.05
CA ASP A 88 15.41 -1.58 3.70
C ASP A 88 14.45 -1.66 2.51
N VAL A 89 13.31 -0.99 2.61
CA VAL A 89 12.24 -1.07 1.61
C VAL A 89 11.96 0.31 1.03
N PRO A 90 12.74 0.78 0.04
CA PRO A 90 12.44 2.00 -0.69
C PRO A 90 11.18 1.83 -1.54
N VAL A 91 10.19 2.70 -1.35
CA VAL A 91 8.87 2.59 -1.99
C VAL A 91 8.75 3.59 -3.14
N GLY A 92 8.76 3.08 -4.37
CA GLY A 92 8.53 3.85 -5.59
C GLY A 92 7.04 4.01 -5.93
N TYR A 93 6.77 4.64 -7.09
CA TYR A 93 5.45 4.69 -7.70
C TYR A 93 4.85 3.29 -7.86
N TYR A 94 3.54 3.21 -7.75
CA TYR A 94 2.75 2.02 -8.04
C TYR A 94 3.19 0.76 -7.28
N THR A 95 3.73 0.97 -6.08
CA THR A 95 4.26 -0.07 -5.20
C THR A 95 3.50 -0.09 -3.88
N HIS A 96 3.08 -1.28 -3.45
CA HIS A 96 2.38 -1.48 -2.18
C HIS A 96 3.14 -2.44 -1.28
N ILE A 97 3.40 -2.02 -0.04
CA ILE A 97 4.03 -2.83 1.01
C ILE A 97 2.96 -3.26 2.03
N MET A 98 2.91 -4.54 2.38
CA MET A 98 1.90 -5.06 3.31
C MET A 98 2.51 -6.09 4.26
N GLY A 99 2.28 -5.95 5.57
CA GLY A 99 2.44 -7.07 6.49
C GLY A 99 1.18 -7.93 6.52
N LEU A 100 1.35 -9.25 6.61
CA LEU A 100 0.27 -10.24 6.57
C LEU A 100 -0.15 -10.72 7.97
N GLY A 101 0.39 -10.12 9.02
CA GLY A 101 -0.01 -10.39 10.39
C GLY A 101 -1.41 -9.88 10.74
N LEU A 102 -1.92 -10.31 11.89
CA LEU A 102 -3.18 -9.78 12.39
C LEU A 102 -2.98 -8.38 12.95
N SER A 103 -1.85 -8.14 13.62
CA SER A 103 -1.41 -6.87 14.19
C SER A 103 -0.24 -6.28 13.39
N PRO A 104 -0.04 -4.96 13.34
CA PRO A 104 1.20 -4.37 12.82
C PRO A 104 2.45 -4.91 13.52
N ASP A 105 2.37 -5.28 14.80
CA ASP A 105 3.50 -5.81 15.56
C ASP A 105 3.94 -7.23 15.12
N ASP A 106 3.09 -7.94 14.38
CA ASP A 106 3.40 -9.30 13.92
C ASP A 106 4.43 -9.29 12.77
N THR A 107 4.55 -8.18 12.03
CA THR A 107 5.50 -8.02 10.92
C THR A 107 6.41 -6.83 11.22
N VAL A 108 7.66 -7.11 11.59
CA VAL A 108 8.65 -6.10 11.96
C VAL A 108 9.65 -5.88 10.83
N ILE A 109 9.73 -4.66 10.32
CA ILE A 109 10.78 -4.23 9.39
C ILE A 109 11.87 -3.51 10.20
N SER A 110 13.07 -4.07 10.17
CA SER A 110 14.20 -3.71 11.03
C SER A 110 15.48 -3.33 10.29
N GLY A 111 15.38 -3.10 8.98
CA GLY A 111 16.46 -2.45 8.25
C GLY A 111 16.77 -1.06 8.84
N PRO A 112 18.02 -0.57 8.69
CA PRO A 112 18.41 0.74 9.19
C PRO A 112 17.46 1.86 8.77
N LYS A 113 17.06 1.89 7.49
CA LYS A 113 16.07 2.82 6.93
C LYS A 113 14.65 2.26 7.04
N GLY A 114 14.49 0.94 6.99
CA GLY A 114 13.20 0.25 7.03
C GLY A 114 12.36 0.57 5.80
N VAL A 115 11.03 0.52 5.93
CA VAL A 115 10.12 1.00 4.87
C VAL A 115 10.23 2.51 4.76
N HIS A 116 10.51 3.05 3.57
CA HIS A 116 10.68 4.48 3.40
C HIS A 116 10.33 4.97 2.00
N CYS A 117 10.02 6.27 1.90
CA CYS A 117 9.83 6.97 0.64
C CYS A 117 10.57 8.30 0.68
N GLU A 118 11.58 8.44 -0.17
CA GLU A 118 12.24 9.72 -0.44
C GLU A 118 11.45 10.53 -1.48
N GLU A 119 11.70 11.83 -1.54
CA GLU A 119 11.17 12.73 -2.56
C GLU A 119 11.65 12.33 -3.97
N GLY A 120 10.73 12.35 -4.95
CA GLY A 120 10.92 11.73 -6.27
C GLY A 120 11.98 12.38 -7.17
N THR A 121 12.20 13.69 -7.06
CA THR A 121 13.20 14.41 -7.86
C THR A 121 14.47 14.70 -7.08
N LYS A 122 14.49 14.47 -5.76
CA LYS A 122 15.54 14.91 -4.84
C LYS A 122 15.96 16.38 -5.09
N ARG A 123 15.03 17.17 -5.65
CA ARG A 123 15.14 18.56 -6.06
C ARG A 123 14.09 19.30 -5.26
N PHE A 124 14.56 19.78 -4.12
CA PHE A 124 13.73 20.27 -3.02
C PHE A 124 13.10 21.65 -3.31
N ASP A 125 13.41 22.29 -4.44
CA ASP A 125 12.67 23.45 -4.97
C ASP A 125 11.26 23.06 -5.46
N VAL A 126 11.08 21.79 -5.84
CA VAL A 126 9.79 21.23 -6.26
C VAL A 126 8.99 20.70 -5.06
N GLY A 127 9.65 20.31 -3.96
CA GLY A 127 9.04 19.61 -2.84
C GLY A 127 8.53 18.22 -3.23
N ALA A 128 7.94 17.46 -2.29
CA ALA A 128 7.41 16.11 -2.57
C ALA A 128 6.11 16.11 -3.42
N LEU A 129 5.85 17.18 -4.18
CA LEU A 129 4.58 17.48 -4.86
C LEU A 129 4.18 16.50 -5.97
N ASN A 130 5.08 15.62 -6.39
CA ASN A 130 4.87 14.60 -7.43
C ASN A 130 4.98 13.16 -6.89
N THR A 131 5.16 12.99 -5.59
CA THR A 131 5.48 11.70 -4.97
C THR A 131 4.19 10.93 -4.63
N PHE A 132 3.50 10.44 -5.67
CA PHE A 132 2.15 9.84 -5.60
C PHE A 132 2.10 8.31 -5.68
N TRP A 133 0.89 7.75 -5.51
CA TRP A 133 0.50 6.39 -5.94
C TRP A 133 1.34 5.26 -5.35
N ARG A 134 1.53 5.27 -4.05
CA ARG A 134 2.23 4.22 -3.31
C ARG A 134 1.49 3.90 -2.03
N ALA A 135 1.77 2.78 -1.40
CA ALA A 135 1.10 2.47 -0.14
C ALA A 135 1.97 1.60 0.74
N ALA A 136 1.77 1.71 2.05
CA ALA A 136 2.35 0.79 3.01
C ALA A 136 1.36 0.54 4.16
N GLU A 137 1.19 -0.71 4.57
CA GLU A 137 0.26 -1.06 5.65
C GLU A 137 0.61 -2.29 6.49
N ASN A 138 0.13 -2.27 7.73
CA ASN A 138 0.12 -3.40 8.67
C ASN A 138 1.51 -3.96 9.02
N PHE A 139 2.43 -3.09 9.42
CA PHE A 139 3.77 -3.49 9.90
C PHE A 139 4.25 -2.57 11.01
N ARG A 140 5.30 -3.00 11.71
CA ARG A 140 6.05 -2.21 12.66
C ARG A 140 7.40 -1.80 12.06
N SER A 141 7.70 -0.50 12.11
CA SER A 141 9.00 0.06 11.72
C SER A 141 9.83 0.34 12.95
N THR A 142 11.06 -0.17 12.97
CA THR A 142 12.03 0.08 14.06
C THR A 142 13.10 1.11 13.68
N SER A 143 12.98 1.73 12.50
CA SER A 143 13.97 2.66 11.94
C SER A 143 14.25 3.84 12.87
N ARG A 144 15.53 4.25 12.92
CA ARG A 144 16.04 5.51 13.51
C ARG A 144 17.09 6.14 12.61
N PHE A 145 16.95 5.93 11.30
CA PHE A 145 17.93 6.41 10.32
C PHE A 145 18.02 7.93 10.34
N ASN A 146 19.25 8.47 10.37
CA ASN A 146 19.49 9.91 10.23
C ASN A 146 19.44 10.30 8.76
N TRP A 147 18.44 11.10 8.39
CA TRP A 147 18.17 11.47 7.00
C TRP A 147 18.83 12.80 6.61
N PHE A 148 18.27 13.91 7.08
CA PHE A 148 18.68 15.27 6.72
C PHE A 148 18.56 16.16 7.96
N GLY A 149 19.42 17.17 8.10
CA GLY A 149 19.35 18.10 9.23
C GLY A 149 19.45 17.47 10.63
N GLY A 150 19.84 16.18 10.73
CA GLY A 150 19.80 15.42 11.98
C GLY A 150 18.44 14.78 12.31
N GLU A 151 17.43 14.91 11.44
CA GLU A 151 16.12 14.26 11.60
C GLU A 151 16.27 12.73 11.50
N THR A 152 15.81 12.02 12.53
CA THR A 152 15.95 10.57 12.63
C THR A 152 14.61 9.87 12.66
N GLY A 153 14.38 8.86 11.83
CA GLY A 153 13.13 8.10 11.88
C GLY A 153 12.77 7.38 10.60
N MET A 154 11.51 6.98 10.51
CA MET A 154 10.91 6.44 9.29
C MET A 154 10.52 7.61 8.37
N LEU A 155 11.07 7.64 7.16
CA LEU A 155 10.76 8.68 6.19
C LEU A 155 9.63 8.25 5.25
N TRP A 156 8.57 9.06 5.18
CA TRP A 156 7.44 8.90 4.27
C TRP A 156 7.11 10.24 3.60
N ALA A 157 8.07 10.80 2.87
CA ALA A 157 7.90 12.04 2.13
C ALA A 157 7.06 11.79 0.87
N VAL A 158 5.76 12.09 0.92
CA VAL A 158 4.79 11.76 -0.12
C VAL A 158 3.76 12.87 -0.32
N SER A 159 3.12 12.86 -1.50
CA SER A 159 1.92 13.64 -1.80
C SER A 159 0.70 12.72 -2.00
N GLN A 160 -0.38 13.21 -2.64
CA GLN A 160 -1.67 12.54 -2.70
C GLN A 160 -1.61 11.07 -3.19
N ALA A 161 -2.62 10.31 -2.79
CA ALA A 161 -2.77 8.89 -3.12
C ALA A 161 -1.59 8.02 -2.62
N SER A 162 -1.06 8.36 -1.44
CA SER A 162 0.07 7.68 -0.82
C SER A 162 -0.23 7.19 0.62
N PRO A 163 -1.26 6.36 0.84
CA PRO A 163 -1.70 6.00 2.18
C PRO A 163 -0.64 5.21 2.96
N LEU A 164 -0.52 5.56 4.24
CA LEU A 164 0.20 4.80 5.26
C LEU A 164 -0.84 4.37 6.30
N ARG A 165 -1.10 3.06 6.45
CA ARG A 165 -2.22 2.58 7.28
C ARG A 165 -1.78 1.52 8.26
N ARG A 166 -2.28 1.61 9.49
CA ARG A 166 -2.10 0.54 10.49
C ARG A 166 -0.61 0.21 10.65
N VAL A 167 0.21 1.22 10.87
CA VAL A 167 1.67 1.09 11.03
C VAL A 167 2.04 1.51 12.44
N ASN A 168 2.88 0.71 13.09
CA ASN A 168 3.50 1.08 14.35
C ASN A 168 4.92 1.61 14.06
N VAL A 169 5.21 2.86 14.38
CA VAL A 169 6.54 3.45 14.16
C VAL A 169 7.18 3.67 15.53
N ASP A 170 8.27 2.96 15.80
CA ASP A 170 8.93 3.07 17.11
C ASP A 170 9.65 4.42 17.28
N GLY A 171 10.07 5.04 16.18
CA GLY A 171 10.77 6.32 16.13
C GLY A 171 9.89 7.44 15.60
N ASP A 172 10.51 8.53 15.17
CA ASP A 172 9.77 9.61 14.54
C ASP A 172 9.28 9.19 13.14
N LEU A 173 8.13 9.71 12.76
CA LEU A 173 7.59 9.61 11.41
C LEU A 173 7.82 10.94 10.69
N LEU A 174 8.77 10.94 9.75
CA LEU A 174 9.14 12.11 8.98
C LEU A 174 8.29 12.17 7.71
N LEU A 175 7.53 13.25 7.52
CA LEU A 175 6.56 13.41 6.42
C LEU A 175 7.00 14.37 5.33
N PHE A 176 8.20 14.88 5.49
CA PHE A 176 8.82 15.87 4.62
C PHE A 176 10.27 15.46 4.42
N GLN A 177 10.87 15.95 3.34
CA GLN A 177 12.31 15.81 3.13
C GLN A 177 12.86 17.16 2.71
N ALA A 178 13.73 17.73 3.53
CA ALA A 178 14.44 18.97 3.21
C ALA A 178 15.90 18.67 2.86
N ALA A 179 16.50 19.51 2.03
CA ALA A 179 17.97 19.64 1.98
C ALA A 179 18.37 21.00 2.55
N GLU A 180 19.52 21.04 3.20
CA GLU A 180 20.15 22.27 3.67
C GLU A 180 20.62 23.07 2.44
N GLN A 181 19.76 23.95 1.95
CA GLN A 181 20.13 25.02 1.02
C GLN A 181 19.77 26.35 1.67
N ASP A 182 20.81 27.12 2.00
CA ASP A 182 20.76 28.58 2.18
C ASP A 182 19.65 29.11 3.11
N ASN A 183 19.47 28.52 4.30
CA ASN A 183 18.64 29.08 5.39
C ASN A 183 17.13 29.22 5.07
N GLU A 184 16.61 28.55 4.04
CA GLU A 184 15.19 28.58 3.68
C GLU A 184 14.55 27.19 3.85
N ILE A 185 13.55 27.09 4.73
CA ILE A 185 12.74 25.87 4.90
C ILE A 185 11.56 25.96 3.94
N THR A 186 11.59 25.19 2.85
CA THR A 186 10.41 24.96 2.01
C THR A 186 9.52 23.91 2.69
N ILE A 187 8.25 24.26 2.95
CA ILE A 187 7.28 23.35 3.57
C ILE A 187 6.48 22.62 2.49
N ASP A 188 6.40 21.29 2.62
CA ASP A 188 5.68 20.36 1.74
C ASP A 188 4.16 20.30 2.05
N ASN A 189 3.34 20.09 1.02
CA ASN A 189 1.90 19.76 1.16
C ASN A 189 1.71 18.23 1.26
N SER A 190 1.70 17.66 2.47
CA SER A 190 1.68 16.21 2.69
C SER A 190 0.30 15.64 3.07
N THR A 191 -0.30 14.79 2.20
CA THR A 191 -1.54 14.02 2.46
C THR A 191 -1.29 12.52 2.63
N ALA A 192 -0.93 12.08 3.83
CA ALA A 192 -1.28 10.72 4.28
C ALA A 192 -2.67 10.76 4.97
N LEU A 193 -3.24 9.68 5.53
CA LEU A 193 -4.38 9.77 6.46
C LEU A 193 -4.04 8.99 7.73
N VAL A 194 -4.19 9.67 8.87
CA VAL A 194 -3.91 9.17 10.22
C VAL A 194 -5.07 8.37 10.77
N TYR A 195 -4.84 7.18 11.32
CA TYR A 195 -5.75 6.59 12.29
C TYR A 195 -4.98 6.26 13.56
N GLU A 196 -5.43 6.81 14.70
CA GLU A 196 -4.95 6.45 16.04
C GLU A 196 -5.59 5.15 16.51
N ASP A 197 -4.83 4.29 17.19
CA ASP A 197 -5.37 3.24 18.04
C ASP A 197 -5.46 3.69 19.50
N GLU A 198 -6.04 2.84 20.36
CA GLU A 198 -6.32 3.10 21.77
C GLU A 198 -5.07 3.42 22.62
N ASN A 199 -3.86 3.23 22.06
CA ASN A 199 -2.58 3.36 22.75
C ASN A 199 -1.76 4.60 22.32
N GLY A 200 -2.29 5.47 21.46
CA GLY A 200 -1.68 6.77 21.16
C GLY A 200 -0.53 6.77 20.17
N VAL A 201 -0.46 5.79 19.25
CA VAL A 201 0.52 5.78 18.16
C VAL A 201 0.03 6.64 17.00
N LEU A 202 0.87 7.58 16.56
CA LEU A 202 0.58 8.55 15.50
C LEU A 202 0.68 7.89 14.10
N VAL A 203 -0.32 8.16 13.27
CA VAL A 203 -0.25 7.97 11.81
C VAL A 203 -0.31 9.39 11.18
N ALA A 204 -0.01 9.61 9.90
CA ALA A 204 0.18 10.95 9.30
C ALA A 204 -0.87 11.36 8.25
N GLY A 205 -1.23 12.65 8.12
CA GLY A 205 -2.10 13.11 7.03
C GLY A 205 -2.67 14.54 6.95
N TYR A 206 -2.59 15.21 5.78
CA TYR A 206 -3.32 16.45 5.41
C TYR A 206 -3.66 16.66 3.92
N SER A 207 -4.94 16.98 3.64
CA SER A 207 -5.62 17.35 2.35
C SER A 207 -4.79 17.71 1.12
#